data_AF-Q66S50-F1
#
_entry.id   AF-Q66S50-F1
#
_cell.length_a   1.000
_cell.length_b   1.000
_cell.length_c   1.000
_cell.angle_alpha   90.00
_cell.angle_beta   90.00
_cell.angle_gamma   90.00
#
_symmetry.space_group_name_H-M   'P 1'
#
loop_
_entity.id
_entity.type
_entity.pdbx_description
1 polymer ?
#
loop_
_entity_poly.entity_id
_entity_poly.type
_entity_poly.pdbx_seq_one_letter_code
_entity_poly.pdbx_strand_id
1 'polypeptide(L)'
;MSLFPSLTLLLLSVVATSYSETVTCEDSQKICPAVIACNSPGINGFPGKDGRDGTKGEKGEPGQGLRGLQGPPGKLGPPGNPGSSGSPGPKGQKGDPGESPDCESSLAASERKALQTEMARIKKWLTFSLGRQVGNKFFLTNGEMMTFDKVKALCAEFQASVATPRNAAENRAIQNLIKEEAFLGITDENTEGEFVDLTGNKLTYTNWNDGEPNNAGSNEDCVLLLKNGKWNDIPCSSSHLALCEFPI
;
A
#
# COMPACT_ATOMS: atom_id res chain seq x y z
N MET A 1 -41.93 9.62 18.95
CA MET A 1 -42.15 8.31 18.29
C MET A 1 -40.79 7.78 17.88
N SER A 2 -40.36 6.69 18.52
CA SER A 2 -38.98 6.18 18.57
C SER A 2 -38.68 5.22 17.42
N LEU A 3 -37.76 5.59 16.53
CA LEU A 3 -37.20 4.73 15.49
C LEU A 3 -35.67 4.74 15.58
N PHE A 4 -35.11 4.39 16.75
CA PHE A 4 -33.66 4.34 16.95
C PHE A 4 -33.08 3.06 17.61
N PRO A 5 -33.85 2.05 18.10
CA PRO A 5 -33.20 0.87 18.68
C PRO A 5 -32.76 -0.17 17.62
N SER A 6 -33.16 -0.02 16.35
CA SER A 6 -32.90 -1.01 15.29
C SER A 6 -31.59 -0.78 14.53
N LEU A 7 -31.04 0.45 14.53
CA LEU A 7 -29.81 0.75 13.78
C LEU A 7 -28.53 0.34 14.56
N THR A 8 -28.57 0.41 15.89
CA THR A 8 -27.49 -0.10 16.77
C THR A 8 -27.41 -1.63 16.73
N LEU A 9 -28.55 -2.32 16.60
CA LEU A 9 -28.58 -3.78 16.46
C LEU A 9 -28.00 -4.24 15.11
N LEU A 10 -28.17 -3.44 14.05
CA LEU A 10 -27.60 -3.71 12.73
C LEU A 10 -26.08 -3.48 12.65
N LEU A 11 -25.56 -2.51 13.42
CA LEU A 11 -24.12 -2.27 13.53
C LEU A 11 -23.40 -3.38 14.33
N LEU A 12 -24.06 -3.94 15.35
CA LEU A 12 -23.53 -5.08 16.10
C LEU A 12 -23.51 -6.38 15.30
N SER A 13 -24.46 -6.61 14.39
CA SER A 13 -24.45 -7.82 13.55
C SER A 13 -23.34 -7.80 12.50
N VAL A 14 -23.01 -6.63 11.93
CA VAL A 14 -21.91 -6.50 10.96
C VAL A 14 -20.54 -6.72 11.62
N VAL A 15 -20.38 -6.32 12.88
CA VAL A 15 -19.15 -6.60 13.66
C VAL A 15 -19.09 -8.07 14.08
N ALA A 16 -20.22 -8.75 14.32
CA ALA A 16 -20.20 -10.18 14.65
C ALA A 16 -19.91 -11.08 13.42
N THR A 17 -20.31 -10.67 12.21
CA THR A 17 -20.06 -11.47 11.00
C THR A 17 -18.64 -11.38 10.44
N SER A 18 -17.79 -10.49 10.97
CA SER A 18 -16.36 -10.45 10.62
C SER A 18 -15.48 -11.31 11.53
N TYR A 19 -16.05 -11.99 12.53
CA TYR A 19 -15.36 -12.91 13.43
C TYR A 19 -15.91 -14.33 13.29
N SER A 20 -15.86 -14.91 12.09
CA SER A 20 -16.08 -16.35 11.95
C SER A 20 -15.52 -16.88 10.64
N GLU A 21 -14.20 -17.08 10.59
CA GLU A 21 -13.55 -18.16 9.83
C GLU A 21 -12.11 -18.28 10.35
N THR A 22 -11.96 -19.04 11.44
CA THR A 22 -10.64 -19.52 11.88
C THR A 22 -10.23 -20.67 10.97
N VAL A 23 -9.45 -20.36 9.94
CA VAL A 23 -8.63 -21.38 9.27
C VAL A 23 -7.44 -21.65 10.17
N THR A 24 -7.44 -22.82 10.80
CA THR A 24 -6.31 -23.34 11.56
C THR A 24 -5.20 -23.73 10.58
N CYS A 25 -4.13 -22.95 10.51
CA CYS A 25 -2.83 -23.44 10.05
C CYS A 25 -1.98 -23.69 11.30
N GLU A 26 -2.10 -24.88 11.89
CA GLU A 26 -1.03 -25.42 12.72
C GLU A 26 0.13 -25.81 11.80
N ASP A 27 1.34 -25.43 12.24
CA ASP A 27 2.65 -25.78 11.68
C ASP A 27 3.23 -24.86 10.58
N SER A 28 3.61 -23.63 10.95
CA SER A 28 4.74 -22.90 10.34
C SER A 28 5.25 -21.81 11.30
N GLN A 29 5.56 -22.21 12.53
CA GLN A 29 6.19 -21.34 13.51
C GLN A 29 7.71 -21.50 13.43
N LYS A 30 8.34 -20.82 12.45
CA LYS A 30 9.76 -20.40 12.47
C LYS A 30 10.08 -19.62 11.20
N ILE A 31 10.66 -18.43 11.38
CA ILE A 31 11.35 -17.59 10.39
C ILE A 31 10.46 -16.52 9.71
N CYS A 32 10.27 -15.40 10.41
CA CYS A 32 10.47 -14.09 9.79
C CYS A 32 11.72 -13.49 10.46
N PRO A 33 12.73 -13.07 9.69
CA PRO A 33 12.87 -11.63 9.53
C PRO A 33 13.37 -11.21 8.13
N ALA A 34 13.21 -9.92 7.85
CA ALA A 34 13.86 -9.14 6.79
C ALA A 34 13.22 -9.16 5.39
N VAL A 35 12.46 -8.09 5.14
CA VAL A 35 12.57 -7.18 3.99
C VAL A 35 13.77 -7.48 3.07
N ILE A 36 13.53 -8.13 1.91
CA ILE A 36 14.45 -8.16 0.76
C ILE A 36 13.56 -8.15 -0.49
N ALA A 37 13.32 -6.99 -1.10
CA ALA A 37 14.09 -6.42 -2.20
C ALA A 37 14.06 -7.29 -3.49
N CYS A 38 13.59 -6.66 -4.56
CA CYS A 38 13.29 -7.18 -5.89
C CYS A 38 14.31 -8.19 -6.47
N ASN A 39 13.75 -9.27 -7.03
CA ASN A 39 14.22 -10.12 -8.15
C ASN A 39 15.71 -10.06 -8.51
N SER A 40 16.50 -11.02 -8.01
CA SER A 40 17.80 -11.40 -8.57
C SER A 40 17.71 -12.78 -9.25
N PRO A 41 18.30 -12.98 -10.45
CA PRO A 41 18.34 -14.29 -11.11
C PRO A 41 19.01 -15.35 -10.23
N GLY A 42 18.50 -16.58 -10.27
CA GLY A 42 18.95 -17.70 -9.44
C GLY A 42 20.46 -17.98 -9.56
N ILE A 43 21.12 -18.17 -8.42
CA ILE A 43 22.53 -18.55 -8.32
C ILE A 43 22.76 -19.98 -8.84
N ASN A 44 23.86 -20.18 -9.59
CA ASN A 44 24.30 -21.50 -10.02
C ASN A 44 24.59 -22.39 -8.78
N GLY A 45 24.21 -23.66 -8.84
CA GLY A 45 24.49 -24.63 -7.77
C GLY A 45 25.99 -24.83 -7.51
N PHE A 46 26.36 -25.15 -6.28
CA PHE A 46 27.75 -25.43 -5.91
C PHE A 46 28.27 -26.71 -6.62
N PRO A 47 29.55 -26.76 -7.02
CA PRO A 47 30.16 -27.98 -7.57
C PRO A 47 30.03 -29.17 -6.61
N GLY A 48 29.87 -30.39 -7.16
CA GLY A 48 29.82 -31.62 -6.37
C GLY A 48 31.14 -31.87 -5.61
N LYS A 49 31.06 -32.57 -4.48
CA LYS A 49 32.26 -32.97 -3.73
C LYS A 49 33.01 -34.06 -4.51
N ASP A 50 34.34 -33.98 -4.55
CA ASP A 50 35.18 -35.03 -5.13
C ASP A 50 34.93 -36.38 -4.42
N GLY A 51 34.97 -37.47 -5.19
CA GLY A 51 34.88 -38.83 -4.67
C GLY A 51 36.06 -39.15 -3.75
N ARG A 52 35.83 -39.93 -2.68
CA ARG A 52 36.93 -40.40 -1.82
C ARG A 52 37.72 -41.50 -2.54
N ASP A 53 39.05 -41.44 -2.45
CA ASP A 53 39.93 -42.51 -2.91
C ASP A 53 39.63 -43.82 -2.16
N GLY A 54 39.62 -44.93 -2.90
CA GLY A 54 39.44 -46.26 -2.32
C GLY A 54 40.63 -46.66 -1.43
N THR A 55 40.36 -47.36 -0.33
CA THR A 55 41.42 -47.87 0.55
C THR A 55 42.23 -48.95 -0.17
N LYS A 56 43.56 -48.87 -0.09
CA LYS A 56 44.47 -49.90 -0.63
C LYS A 56 44.23 -51.25 0.07
N GLY A 57 44.05 -52.32 -0.71
CA GLY A 57 43.89 -53.68 -0.17
C GLY A 57 45.13 -54.16 0.57
N GLU A 58 44.94 -54.79 1.73
CA GLU A 58 46.01 -55.39 2.52
C GLU A 58 46.53 -56.67 1.84
N LYS A 59 47.85 -56.89 1.90
CA LYS A 59 48.48 -58.09 1.34
C LYS A 59 48.33 -59.25 2.33
N GLY A 60 47.76 -60.38 1.88
CA GLY A 60 47.66 -61.59 2.69
C GLY A 60 49.03 -62.17 3.08
N GLU A 61 49.14 -62.63 4.32
CA GLU A 61 50.34 -63.27 4.87
C GLU A 61 50.48 -64.73 4.39
N PRO A 62 51.67 -65.19 3.93
CA PRO A 62 51.90 -66.59 3.58
C PRO A 62 52.06 -67.48 4.82
N GLY A 63 51.13 -68.40 5.05
CA GLY A 63 51.19 -69.40 6.12
C GLY A 63 52.02 -70.64 5.76
N GLN A 64 52.90 -71.06 6.69
CA GLN A 64 53.91 -72.12 6.56
C GLN A 64 53.40 -73.50 7.00
N GLY A 65 53.83 -74.59 6.34
CA GLY A 65 53.75 -75.95 6.91
C GLY A 65 53.90 -77.16 5.97
N LEU A 66 55.14 -77.64 5.80
CA LEU A 66 55.65 -79.01 5.47
C LEU A 66 55.00 -79.81 4.30
N ARG A 67 55.48 -79.66 3.05
CA ARG A 67 56.58 -80.40 2.35
C ARG A 67 56.12 -81.59 1.49
N GLY A 68 55.70 -81.29 0.26
CA GLY A 68 55.95 -82.11 -0.94
C GLY A 68 56.92 -81.33 -1.86
N LEU A 69 57.79 -82.03 -2.59
CA LEU A 69 58.98 -81.51 -3.29
C LEU A 69 58.73 -80.18 -4.04
N GLN A 70 59.37 -79.11 -3.57
CA GLN A 70 59.18 -77.75 -4.07
C GLN A 70 60.12 -77.48 -5.25
N GLY A 71 59.56 -77.22 -6.43
CA GLY A 71 60.29 -76.57 -7.53
C GLY A 71 60.75 -75.16 -7.12
N PRO A 72 61.76 -74.57 -7.78
CA PRO A 72 62.26 -73.25 -7.41
C PRO A 72 61.10 -72.24 -7.36
N PRO A 73 60.94 -71.47 -6.26
CA PRO A 73 59.95 -70.41 -6.22
C PRO A 73 60.14 -69.49 -7.42
N GLY A 74 59.07 -69.34 -8.22
CA GLY A 74 59.09 -68.47 -9.39
C GLY A 74 59.47 -67.03 -8.99
N LYS A 75 60.14 -66.31 -9.89
CA LYS A 75 60.40 -64.87 -9.71
C LYS A 75 59.06 -64.19 -9.41
N LEU A 76 59.01 -63.40 -8.33
CA LEU A 76 57.84 -62.59 -8.00
C LEU A 76 57.43 -61.81 -9.26
N GLY A 77 56.18 -61.99 -9.71
CA GLY A 77 55.68 -61.30 -10.89
C GLY A 77 55.77 -59.78 -10.71
N PRO A 78 55.91 -59.01 -11.81
CA PRO A 78 55.81 -57.56 -11.73
C PRO A 78 54.48 -57.16 -11.06
N PRO A 79 54.45 -56.05 -10.28
CA PRO A 79 53.21 -55.53 -9.74
C PRO A 79 52.16 -55.44 -10.86
N GLY A 80 50.93 -55.87 -10.57
CA GLY A 80 49.84 -55.77 -11.53
C GLY A 80 49.70 -54.32 -11.99
N ASN A 81 49.40 -54.14 -13.28
CA ASN A 81 49.10 -52.82 -13.82
C ASN A 81 48.02 -52.17 -12.95
N PRO A 82 48.14 -50.85 -12.62
CA PRO A 82 47.09 -50.14 -11.91
C PRO A 82 45.73 -50.44 -12.55
N GLY A 83 44.73 -50.74 -11.71
CA GLY A 83 43.38 -50.97 -12.19
C GLY A 83 42.93 -49.80 -13.05
N SER A 84 42.21 -50.09 -14.14
CA SER A 84 41.57 -49.07 -14.96
C SER A 84 40.81 -48.11 -14.06
N SER A 85 41.01 -46.79 -14.22
CA SER A 85 40.22 -45.77 -13.52
C SER A 85 38.73 -46.11 -13.60
N GLY A 86 38.03 -46.02 -12.47
CA GLY A 86 36.59 -46.27 -12.44
C GLY A 86 35.87 -45.44 -13.48
N SER A 87 34.84 -46.00 -14.12
CA SER A 87 34.00 -45.24 -15.04
C SER A 87 33.45 -43.99 -14.33
N PRO A 88 33.39 -42.83 -15.00
CA PRO A 88 32.78 -41.63 -14.43
C PRO A 88 31.43 -41.96 -13.80
N GLY A 89 31.19 -41.45 -12.59
CA GLY A 89 29.92 -41.65 -11.90
C GLY A 89 28.75 -41.19 -12.77
N PRO A 90 27.55 -41.74 -12.56
CA PRO A 90 26.37 -41.29 -13.29
C PRO A 90 26.20 -39.78 -13.12
N LYS A 91 25.93 -39.07 -14.22
CA LYS A 91 25.60 -37.64 -14.17
C LYS A 91 24.47 -37.45 -13.17
N GLY A 92 24.65 -36.54 -12.21
CA GLY A 92 23.61 -36.21 -11.24
C GLY A 92 22.31 -35.86 -11.94
N GLN A 93 21.18 -36.26 -11.35
CA GLN A 93 19.88 -35.92 -11.90
C GLN A 93 19.77 -34.39 -12.00
N LYS A 94 19.22 -33.90 -13.11
CA LYS A 94 18.89 -32.48 -13.26
C LYS A 94 17.93 -32.13 -12.11
N GLY A 95 18.26 -31.10 -11.33
CA GLY A 95 17.34 -30.60 -10.31
C GLY A 95 16.00 -30.24 -10.96
N ASP A 96 14.91 -30.53 -10.26
CA ASP A 96 13.58 -30.19 -10.75
C ASP A 96 13.51 -28.68 -11.04
N PRO A 97 12.81 -28.27 -12.11
CA PRO A 97 12.54 -26.85 -12.33
C PRO A 97 11.97 -26.23 -11.05
N GLY A 98 12.48 -25.07 -10.66
CA GLY A 98 11.90 -24.31 -9.55
C GLY A 98 10.40 -24.11 -9.80
N GLU A 99 9.61 -24.28 -8.75
CA GLU A 99 8.15 -24.12 -8.78
C GLU A 99 7.80 -22.75 -9.38
N SER A 100 6.98 -22.74 -10.43
CA SER A 100 6.75 -21.52 -11.19
C SER A 100 5.90 -20.53 -10.38
N PRO A 101 6.21 -19.22 -10.43
CA PRO A 101 5.50 -18.18 -9.68
C PRO A 101 4.07 -17.90 -10.19
N ASP A 102 3.53 -18.75 -11.05
CA ASP A 102 2.23 -18.53 -11.70
C ASP A 102 1.07 -18.68 -10.69
N CYS A 103 1.18 -19.59 -9.72
CA CYS A 103 0.13 -19.78 -8.72
C CYS A 103 0.08 -18.60 -7.73
N GLU A 104 1.22 -18.21 -7.17
CA GLU A 104 1.31 -17.11 -6.20
C GLU A 104 0.94 -15.75 -6.81
N SER A 105 1.34 -15.50 -8.06
CA SER A 105 0.97 -14.26 -8.75
C SER A 105 -0.53 -14.17 -9.03
N SER A 106 -1.19 -15.29 -9.33
CA SER A 106 -2.64 -15.34 -9.56
C SER A 106 -3.45 -15.08 -8.28
N LEU A 107 -3.04 -15.63 -7.14
CA LEU A 107 -3.68 -15.40 -5.85
C LEU A 107 -3.53 -13.94 -5.44
N ALA A 108 -2.31 -13.39 -5.48
CA ALA A 108 -2.06 -12.00 -5.15
C ALA A 108 -2.83 -11.03 -6.08
N ALA A 109 -2.98 -11.36 -7.37
CA ALA A 109 -3.80 -10.58 -8.30
C ALA A 109 -5.30 -10.64 -7.94
N SER A 110 -5.80 -11.82 -7.56
CA SER A 110 -7.18 -12.01 -7.12
C SER A 110 -7.49 -11.23 -5.84
N GLU A 111 -6.60 -11.29 -4.84
CA GLU A 111 -6.73 -10.54 -3.59
C GLU A 111 -6.70 -9.03 -3.81
N ARG A 112 -5.77 -8.52 -4.64
CA ARG A 112 -5.74 -7.10 -5.02
C ARG A 112 -7.03 -6.67 -5.71
N LYS A 113 -7.58 -7.51 -6.60
CA LYS A 113 -8.84 -7.22 -7.30
C LYS A 113 -10.04 -7.20 -6.35
N ALA A 114 -10.09 -8.13 -5.39
CA ALA A 114 -11.11 -8.14 -4.34
C ALA A 114 -11.01 -6.87 -3.48
N LEU A 115 -9.81 -6.51 -3.04
CA LEU A 115 -9.57 -5.29 -2.26
C LEU A 115 -9.96 -4.02 -3.03
N GLN A 116 -9.58 -3.92 -4.31
CA GLN A 116 -9.98 -2.81 -5.18
C GLN A 116 -11.50 -2.70 -5.32
N THR A 117 -12.20 -3.84 -5.39
CA THR A 117 -13.66 -3.89 -5.50
C THR A 117 -14.33 -3.39 -4.22
N GLU A 118 -13.84 -3.81 -3.05
CA GLU A 118 -14.34 -3.31 -1.76
C GLU A 118 -14.01 -1.83 -1.55
N MET A 119 -12.82 -1.38 -1.92
CA MET A 119 -12.48 0.04 -1.88
C MET A 119 -13.38 0.89 -2.79
N ALA A 120 -13.70 0.42 -4.00
CA ALA A 120 -14.62 1.11 -4.90
C ALA A 120 -16.03 1.20 -4.31
N ARG A 121 -16.49 0.14 -3.64
CA ARG A 121 -17.78 0.11 -2.92
C ARG A 121 -17.80 1.11 -1.76
N ILE A 122 -16.75 1.15 -0.95
CA ILE A 122 -16.61 2.10 0.15
C ILE A 122 -16.56 3.53 -0.39
N LYS A 123 -15.76 3.82 -1.43
CA LYS A 123 -15.72 5.15 -2.08
C LYS A 123 -17.12 5.59 -2.53
N LYS A 124 -17.92 4.67 -3.09
CA LYS A 124 -19.31 4.95 -3.50
C LYS A 124 -20.23 5.30 -2.32
N TRP A 125 -20.06 4.64 -1.17
CA TRP A 125 -20.83 4.98 0.04
C TRP A 125 -20.41 6.33 0.63
N LEU A 126 -19.11 6.62 0.65
CA LEU A 126 -18.58 7.91 1.13
C LEU A 126 -19.06 9.07 0.26
N THR A 127 -19.03 8.92 -1.08
CA THR A 127 -19.50 9.95 -2.00
C THR A 127 -21.01 10.15 -1.98
N PHE A 128 -21.78 9.11 -1.61
CA PHE A 128 -23.22 9.21 -1.44
C PHE A 128 -23.62 9.90 -0.12
N SER A 129 -22.93 9.60 0.99
CA SER A 129 -23.38 9.96 2.33
C SER A 129 -22.68 11.17 2.95
N LEU A 130 -21.36 11.29 2.78
CA LEU A 130 -20.55 12.23 3.58
C LEU A 130 -20.21 13.53 2.87
N GLY A 131 -19.95 13.48 1.57
CA GLY A 131 -19.46 14.64 0.82
C GLY A 131 -20.09 14.79 -0.55
N ARG A 132 -19.47 15.64 -1.38
CA ARG A 132 -19.88 15.85 -2.77
C ARG A 132 -18.66 15.77 -3.68
N GLN A 133 -18.74 14.90 -4.69
CA GLN A 133 -17.73 14.81 -5.73
C GLN A 133 -18.11 15.68 -6.93
N VAL A 134 -17.16 16.47 -7.43
CA VAL A 134 -17.24 17.15 -8.73
C VAL A 134 -15.91 16.95 -9.45
N GLY A 135 -15.94 16.20 -10.56
CA GLY A 135 -14.70 15.82 -11.26
C GLY A 135 -13.75 15.01 -10.37
N ASN A 136 -12.52 15.49 -10.24
CA ASN A 136 -11.44 14.92 -9.42
C ASN A 136 -11.35 15.53 -8.01
N LYS A 137 -12.36 16.31 -7.60
CA LYS A 137 -12.43 16.89 -6.26
C LYS A 137 -13.55 16.26 -5.44
N PHE A 138 -13.28 16.05 -4.16
CA PHE A 138 -14.27 15.64 -3.16
C PHE A 138 -14.32 16.66 -2.03
N PHE A 139 -15.49 17.29 -1.87
CA PHE A 139 -15.74 18.29 -0.82
C PHE A 139 -16.33 17.61 0.42
N LEU A 140 -15.77 17.91 1.58
CA LEU A 140 -16.18 17.33 2.86
C LEU A 140 -16.09 18.36 3.99
N THR A 141 -17.02 18.28 4.94
CA THR A 141 -17.03 19.08 6.17
C THR A 141 -17.22 18.15 7.37
N ASN A 142 -16.61 18.48 8.51
CA ASN A 142 -16.83 17.80 9.79
C ASN A 142 -17.97 18.44 10.60
N GLY A 143 -18.57 19.55 10.12
CA GLY A 143 -19.64 20.25 10.82
C GLY A 143 -19.18 21.28 11.86
N GLU A 144 -17.87 21.44 12.09
CA GLU A 144 -17.34 22.34 13.11
C GLU A 144 -17.09 23.75 12.57
N MET A 145 -17.31 24.76 13.42
CA MET A 145 -17.00 26.16 13.13
C MET A 145 -15.69 26.55 13.80
N MET A 146 -14.79 27.20 13.06
CA MET A 146 -13.48 27.63 13.54
C MET A 146 -12.95 28.80 12.72
N THR A 147 -11.83 29.41 13.15
CA THR A 147 -11.17 30.49 12.41
C THR A 147 -10.50 29.98 11.13
N PHE A 148 -10.23 30.87 10.17
CA PHE A 148 -9.67 30.47 8.89
C PHE A 148 -8.33 29.73 9.02
N ASP A 149 -7.44 30.20 9.89
CA ASP A 149 -6.17 29.52 10.17
C ASP A 149 -6.34 28.09 10.70
N LYS A 150 -7.37 27.84 11.51
CA LYS A 150 -7.69 26.50 11.99
C LYS A 150 -8.26 25.63 10.88
N VAL A 151 -9.07 26.18 9.97
CA VAL A 151 -9.55 25.45 8.78
C VAL A 151 -8.38 25.07 7.88
N LYS A 152 -7.44 25.99 7.62
CA LYS A 152 -6.20 25.70 6.86
C LYS A 152 -5.43 24.54 7.49
N ALA A 153 -5.19 24.60 8.81
CA ALA A 153 -4.47 23.55 9.53
C ALA A 153 -5.20 22.19 9.48
N LEU A 154 -6.52 22.19 9.69
CA LEU A 154 -7.35 20.99 9.65
C LEU A 154 -7.30 20.32 8.28
N CYS A 155 -7.51 21.06 7.19
CA CYS A 155 -7.48 20.47 5.86
C CYS A 155 -6.08 19.94 5.52
N ALA A 156 -5.03 20.65 5.91
CA ALA A 156 -3.65 20.21 5.69
C ALA A 156 -3.31 18.91 6.45
N GLU A 157 -3.85 18.70 7.66
CA GLU A 157 -3.68 17.46 8.44
C GLU A 157 -4.14 16.22 7.66
N PHE A 158 -5.20 16.36 6.85
CA PHE A 158 -5.76 15.31 6.02
C PHE A 158 -5.22 15.30 4.57
N GLN A 159 -4.09 15.96 4.31
CA GLN A 159 -3.50 16.12 2.96
C GLN A 159 -4.51 16.70 1.94
N ALA A 160 -5.40 17.55 2.42
CA ALA A 160 -6.41 18.28 1.65
C ALA A 160 -6.07 19.78 1.62
N SER A 161 -6.90 20.55 0.91
CA SER A 161 -6.87 22.01 0.95
C SER A 161 -8.23 22.55 1.40
N VAL A 162 -8.32 23.82 1.78
CA VAL A 162 -9.61 24.48 2.00
C VAL A 162 -10.35 24.56 0.67
N ALA A 163 -11.66 24.28 0.68
CA ALA A 163 -12.42 24.16 -0.56
C ALA A 163 -12.39 25.45 -1.40
N THR A 164 -12.03 25.31 -2.67
CA THR A 164 -11.83 26.44 -3.59
C THR A 164 -12.58 26.18 -4.89
N PRO A 165 -13.87 26.58 -4.99
CA PRO A 165 -14.68 26.31 -6.18
C PRO A 165 -14.12 27.02 -7.42
N ARG A 166 -13.75 26.24 -8.44
CA ARG A 166 -13.18 26.77 -9.71
C ARG A 166 -14.21 26.98 -10.82
N ASN A 167 -15.48 26.63 -10.57
CA ASN A 167 -16.58 26.76 -11.52
C ASN A 167 -17.93 26.69 -10.78
N ALA A 168 -19.01 27.01 -11.51
CA ALA A 168 -20.36 27.01 -10.96
C ALA A 168 -20.85 25.63 -10.46
N ALA A 169 -20.35 24.53 -11.03
CA ALA A 169 -20.73 23.17 -10.60
C ALA A 169 -20.13 22.83 -9.23
N GLU A 170 -18.84 23.16 -9.02
CA GLU A 170 -18.17 23.06 -7.71
C GLU A 170 -18.87 23.93 -6.67
N ASN A 171 -19.15 25.20 -7.01
CA ASN A 171 -19.83 26.13 -6.09
C ASN A 171 -21.20 25.60 -5.64
N ARG A 172 -22.00 25.10 -6.59
CA ARG A 172 -23.31 24.50 -6.29
C ARG A 172 -23.17 23.20 -5.48
N ALA A 173 -22.16 22.38 -5.76
CA ALA A 173 -21.93 21.15 -5.01
C ALA A 173 -21.61 21.45 -3.54
N ILE A 174 -20.77 22.46 -3.29
CA ILE A 174 -20.48 22.94 -1.94
C ILE A 174 -21.75 23.51 -1.30
N GLN A 175 -22.48 24.39 -2.00
CA GLN A 175 -23.72 24.97 -1.50
C GLN A 175 -24.72 23.90 -1.02
N ASN A 176 -24.84 22.79 -1.76
CA ASN A 176 -25.73 21.68 -1.43
C ASN A 176 -25.20 20.76 -0.31
N LEU A 177 -23.93 20.92 0.08
CA LEU A 177 -23.29 20.17 1.17
C LEU A 177 -23.39 20.92 2.50
N ILE A 178 -23.16 22.24 2.48
CA ILE A 178 -23.07 23.04 3.70
C ILE A 178 -24.45 23.32 4.31
N LYS A 179 -24.49 23.37 5.64
CA LYS A 179 -25.70 23.79 6.41
C LYS A 179 -25.55 25.20 6.99
N GLU A 180 -24.30 25.60 7.22
CA GLU A 180 -23.87 26.90 7.70
C GLU A 180 -22.84 27.47 6.73
N GLU A 181 -22.61 28.77 6.81
CA GLU A 181 -21.68 29.49 5.93
C GLU A 181 -20.25 29.00 6.16
N ALA A 182 -19.51 28.80 5.08
CA ALA A 182 -18.23 28.09 5.10
C ALA A 182 -17.11 28.93 4.49
N PHE A 183 -15.93 28.85 5.08
CA PHE A 183 -14.74 29.46 4.48
C PHE A 183 -14.42 28.81 3.13
N LEU A 184 -13.98 29.64 2.18
CA LEU A 184 -13.35 29.21 0.94
C LEU A 184 -11.83 29.37 1.04
N GLY A 185 -11.08 28.55 0.31
CA GLY A 185 -9.62 28.64 0.22
C GLY A 185 -9.15 29.81 -0.64
N ILE A 186 -9.65 31.01 -0.36
CA ILE A 186 -9.45 32.23 -1.13
C ILE A 186 -9.21 33.37 -0.14
N THR A 187 -8.15 34.15 -0.39
CA THR A 187 -7.78 35.32 0.42
C THR A 187 -7.15 36.40 -0.44
N ASP A 188 -7.13 37.63 0.04
CA ASP A 188 -6.31 38.72 -0.47
C ASP A 188 -5.31 39.26 0.58
N GLU A 189 -5.06 38.50 1.66
CA GLU A 189 -4.10 38.79 2.76
C GLU A 189 -2.73 39.34 2.28
N ASN A 190 -2.25 38.94 1.09
CA ASN A 190 -0.96 39.38 0.55
C ASN A 190 -1.02 40.72 -0.18
N THR A 191 -2.13 40.99 -0.88
CA THR A 191 -2.33 42.17 -1.71
C THR A 191 -3.82 42.49 -1.71
N GLU A 192 -4.20 43.48 -0.91
CA GLU A 192 -5.58 44.00 -0.79
C GLU A 192 -6.27 44.18 -2.16
N GLY A 193 -7.45 43.57 -2.32
CA GLY A 193 -8.25 43.57 -3.53
C GLY A 193 -7.83 42.54 -4.59
N GLU A 194 -6.69 41.86 -4.44
CA GLU A 194 -6.24 40.77 -5.30
C GLU A 194 -6.47 39.40 -4.64
N PHE A 195 -7.72 38.93 -4.68
CA PHE A 195 -8.07 37.60 -4.18
C PHE A 195 -7.39 36.48 -5.00
N VAL A 196 -6.69 35.59 -4.30
CA VAL A 196 -5.98 34.42 -4.82
C VAL A 196 -6.36 33.16 -4.04
N ASP A 197 -6.09 32.00 -4.63
CA ASP A 197 -6.16 30.74 -3.89
C ASP A 197 -5.00 30.60 -2.89
N LEU A 198 -5.07 29.61 -2.00
CA LEU A 198 -4.02 29.31 -1.00
C LEU A 198 -2.65 28.92 -1.57
N THR A 199 -2.54 28.73 -2.88
CA THR A 199 -1.27 28.49 -3.60
C THR A 199 -0.77 29.71 -4.37
N GLY A 200 -1.49 30.84 -4.28
CA GLY A 200 -1.15 32.11 -4.93
C GLY A 200 -1.64 32.25 -6.38
N ASN A 201 -2.46 31.33 -6.93
CA ASN A 201 -2.99 31.52 -8.28
C ASN A 201 -4.23 32.41 -8.28
N LYS A 202 -4.36 33.19 -9.35
CA LYS A 202 -5.54 34.03 -9.61
C LYS A 202 -6.80 33.18 -9.80
N LEU A 203 -7.94 33.72 -9.35
CA LEU A 203 -9.23 33.07 -9.49
C LEU A 203 -9.69 33.06 -10.95
N THR A 204 -10.22 31.92 -11.39
CA THR A 204 -10.84 31.75 -12.73
C THR A 204 -12.37 31.80 -12.68
N TYR A 205 -12.94 31.80 -11.48
CA TYR A 205 -14.38 31.83 -11.23
C TYR A 205 -14.62 32.60 -9.94
N THR A 206 -15.63 33.45 -9.94
CA THR A 206 -16.09 34.20 -8.77
C THR A 206 -17.61 34.21 -8.73
N ASN A 207 -18.18 34.29 -7.52
CA ASN A 207 -19.62 34.40 -7.35
C ASN A 207 -19.99 35.36 -6.20
N TRP A 208 -19.35 36.52 -6.16
CA TRP A 208 -19.62 37.58 -5.19
C TRP A 208 -21.10 37.92 -5.06
N ASN A 209 -21.50 38.21 -3.82
CA ASN A 209 -22.80 38.78 -3.50
C ASN A 209 -22.87 40.24 -3.98
N ASP A 210 -24.08 40.77 -4.11
CA ASP A 210 -24.24 42.15 -4.57
C ASP A 210 -23.63 43.12 -3.55
N GLY A 211 -22.60 43.87 -3.98
CA GLY A 211 -21.85 44.79 -3.13
C GLY A 211 -20.46 44.29 -2.72
N GLU A 212 -20.16 43.00 -2.94
CA GLU A 212 -18.92 42.37 -2.48
C GLU A 212 -17.88 42.15 -3.61
N PRO A 213 -16.58 42.03 -3.30
CA PRO A 213 -15.98 42.27 -1.98
C PRO A 213 -15.91 43.76 -1.64
N ASN A 214 -16.09 44.12 -0.37
CA ASN A 214 -16.19 45.53 0.06
C ASN A 214 -15.14 45.96 1.12
N ASN A 215 -14.39 45.01 1.65
CA ASN A 215 -13.42 45.15 2.72
C ASN A 215 -13.92 46.00 3.90
N ALA A 216 -15.04 45.61 4.51
CA ALA A 216 -15.70 46.39 5.54
C ALA A 216 -14.78 46.59 6.75
N GLY A 217 -14.49 47.85 7.07
CA GLY A 217 -13.59 48.16 8.18
C GLY A 217 -12.11 47.88 7.90
N SER A 218 -11.74 47.63 6.63
CA SER A 218 -10.36 47.40 6.19
C SER A 218 -9.69 46.20 6.88
N ASN A 219 -10.44 45.10 7.04
CA ASN A 219 -10.00 43.91 7.75
C ASN A 219 -10.79 42.65 7.31
N GLU A 220 -11.12 42.52 6.03
CA GLU A 220 -11.88 41.39 5.49
C GLU A 220 -11.11 40.61 4.41
N ASP A 221 -10.07 39.90 4.83
CA ASP A 221 -9.14 39.29 3.87
C ASP A 221 -9.52 37.85 3.45
N CYS A 222 -10.63 37.31 3.99
CA CYS A 222 -11.04 35.92 3.79
C CYS A 222 -12.41 35.81 3.14
N VAL A 223 -12.62 34.78 2.32
CA VAL A 223 -13.89 34.61 1.60
C VAL A 223 -14.79 33.58 2.27
N LEU A 224 -16.05 33.95 2.44
CA LEU A 224 -17.14 33.14 2.96
C LEU A 224 -18.14 32.78 1.86
N LEU A 225 -18.49 31.50 1.76
CA LEU A 225 -19.63 31.04 0.96
C LEU A 225 -20.91 31.11 1.80
N LEU A 226 -21.84 31.96 1.35
CA LEU A 226 -23.16 32.12 1.94
C LEU A 226 -24.10 30.96 1.55
N LYS A 227 -25.18 30.76 2.33
CA LYS A 227 -26.20 29.71 2.06
C LYS A 227 -26.86 29.83 0.68
N ASN A 228 -26.98 31.05 0.16
CA ASN A 228 -27.50 31.32 -1.19
C ASN A 228 -26.49 31.01 -2.31
N GLY A 229 -25.27 30.58 -1.96
CA GLY A 229 -24.19 30.23 -2.89
C GLY A 229 -23.35 31.42 -3.34
N LYS A 230 -23.65 32.64 -2.88
CA LYS A 230 -22.89 33.86 -3.13
C LYS A 230 -21.73 34.01 -2.15
N TRP A 231 -20.75 34.84 -2.50
CA TRP A 231 -19.54 35.03 -1.70
C TRP A 231 -19.53 36.39 -1.02
N ASN A 232 -18.97 36.43 0.18
CA ASN A 232 -18.73 37.63 0.96
C ASN A 232 -17.30 37.60 1.47
N ASP A 233 -16.58 38.71 1.41
CA ASP A 233 -15.35 38.88 2.16
C ASP A 233 -15.67 39.13 3.64
N ILE A 234 -14.86 38.59 4.55
CA ILE A 234 -15.03 38.65 6.00
C ILE A 234 -13.68 38.65 6.71
N PRO A 235 -13.61 39.05 7.99
CA PRO A 235 -12.39 38.92 8.77
C PRO A 235 -11.99 37.46 8.95
N CYS A 236 -10.75 37.09 8.62
CA CYS A 236 -10.23 35.73 8.79
C CYS A 236 -10.30 35.19 10.24
N SER A 237 -10.44 36.09 11.21
CA SER A 237 -10.56 35.79 12.64
C SER A 237 -11.97 35.40 13.09
N SER A 238 -13.00 35.55 12.26
CA SER A 238 -14.34 35.06 12.55
C SER A 238 -14.41 33.53 12.49
N SER A 239 -15.43 32.93 13.11
CA SER A 239 -15.59 31.47 13.16
C SER A 239 -16.71 31.00 12.23
N HIS A 240 -16.34 30.21 11.22
CA HIS A 240 -17.27 29.67 10.22
C HIS A 240 -16.97 28.20 9.93
N LEU A 241 -17.86 27.55 9.17
CA LEU A 241 -17.81 26.12 8.91
C LEU A 241 -16.52 25.73 8.19
N ALA A 242 -15.84 24.71 8.72
CA ALA A 242 -14.67 24.11 8.08
C ALA A 242 -15.09 23.25 6.88
N LEU A 243 -14.45 23.49 5.74
CA LEU A 243 -14.75 22.80 4.49
C LEU A 243 -13.47 22.54 3.69
N CYS A 244 -13.19 21.27 3.44
CA CYS A 244 -11.98 20.84 2.74
C CYS A 244 -12.30 20.24 1.36
N GLU A 245 -11.38 20.40 0.42
CA GLU A 245 -11.35 19.70 -0.87
C GLU A 245 -10.21 18.69 -0.91
N PHE A 246 -10.55 17.46 -1.30
CA PHE A 246 -9.63 16.34 -1.44
C PHE A 246 -9.44 16.01 -2.93
N PRO A 247 -8.21 15.77 -3.40
CA PRO A 247 -7.98 15.19 -4.72
C PRO A 247 -8.35 13.70 -4.70
N ILE A 248 -9.19 13.23 -5.63
CA ILE A 248 -9.70 11.84 -5.67
C ILE A 248 -9.69 11.18 -7.06
#